data_AF-A0A269W220-F1
#
_entry.id   AF-A0A269W220-F1
#
_cell.length_a   1.000
_cell.length_b   1.000
_cell.length_c   1.000
_cell.angle_alpha   90.00
_cell.angle_beta   90.00
_cell.angle_gamma   90.00
#
_symmetry.space_group_name_H-M   'P 1'
#
loop_
_entity.id
_entity.type
_entity.pdbx_description
1 polymer ?
#
loop_
_entity_poly.entity_id
_entity_poly.type
_entity_poly.pdbx_seq_one_letter_code
_entity_poly.pdbx_strand_id
1 'polypeptide(L)'
;MKIRDAINEILDELPDEELQKLYWSIRIFHEHYAFNRTLQDKGVVISPLYEDREHIKACWDKAFAHHVPDEIKEAIHYDQYKWHLFSYEQADCLQAEEARAAFDQMVKGDLYVMYQHGPDVFLYEHAKDLVSTDFDAQQDIYVFDREFSWTYVHTHEAMCGPYFATSK
;
A
#
# COMPACT_ATOMS: atom_id res chain seq x y z
N MET A 1 13.96 24.46 25.47
CA MET A 1 13.10 23.31 25.77
C MET A 1 13.20 22.34 24.60
N LYS A 2 13.50 21.05 24.82
CA LYS A 2 13.46 20.06 23.73
C LYS A 2 12.00 19.75 23.43
N ILE A 3 11.67 19.44 22.17
CA ILE A 3 10.28 19.13 21.77
C ILE A 3 9.66 17.99 22.60
N ARG A 4 10.47 17.01 23.01
CA ARG A 4 10.06 15.93 23.92
C ARG A 4 9.57 16.45 25.26
N ASP A 5 10.28 17.41 25.85
CA ASP A 5 9.93 17.94 27.17
C ASP A 5 8.57 18.67 27.10
N ALA A 6 8.36 19.47 26.05
CA ALA A 6 7.10 20.14 25.78
C ALA A 6 5.93 19.16 25.56
N ILE A 7 6.17 18.05 24.87
CA ILE A 7 5.15 17.00 24.68
C ILE A 7 4.78 16.38 26.02
N ASN A 8 5.76 16.03 26.86
CA ASN A 8 5.49 15.40 28.16
C ASN A 8 4.66 16.32 29.08
N GLU A 9 4.98 17.61 29.13
CA GLU A 9 4.18 18.58 29.91
C GLU A 9 2.71 18.61 29.45
N ILE A 10 2.45 18.57 28.14
CA ILE A 10 1.08 18.48 27.60
C ILE A 10 0.42 17.17 28.00
N LEU A 11 1.13 16.04 27.93
CA LEU A 11 0.58 14.73 28.29
C LEU A 11 0.16 14.67 29.76
N ASP A 12 0.95 15.25 30.66
CA ASP A 12 0.68 15.25 32.11
C ASP A 12 -0.61 16.02 32.48
N GLU A 13 -1.07 16.94 31.62
CA GLU A 13 -2.29 17.73 31.82
C GLU A 13 -3.57 17.05 31.27
N LEU A 14 -3.44 16.00 30.45
CA LEU A 14 -4.57 15.36 29.78
C LEU A 14 -5.20 14.24 30.64
N PRO A 15 -6.54 14.09 30.63
CA PRO A 15 -7.20 12.94 31.23
C PRO A 15 -6.98 11.67 30.39
N ASP A 16 -7.12 10.49 31.03
CA ASP A 16 -6.90 9.18 30.39
C ASP A 16 -7.65 8.98 29.07
N GLU A 17 -8.88 9.51 28.93
CA GLU A 17 -9.66 9.40 27.69
C GLU A 17 -8.97 10.09 26.50
N GLU A 18 -8.40 11.27 26.72
CA GLU A 18 -7.66 12.01 25.69
C GLU A 18 -6.30 11.36 25.42
N LEU A 19 -5.65 10.82 26.47
CA LEU A 19 -4.41 10.05 26.32
C LEU A 19 -4.62 8.78 25.48
N GLN A 20 -5.77 8.11 25.61
CA GLN A 20 -6.10 6.95 24.77
C GLN A 20 -6.22 7.35 23.30
N LYS A 21 -6.92 8.46 22.99
CA LYS A 21 -7.02 8.97 21.61
C LYS A 21 -5.64 9.27 21.04
N LEU A 22 -4.80 9.96 21.81
CA LEU A 22 -3.45 10.33 21.41
C LEU A 22 -2.51 9.12 21.26
N TYR A 23 -2.63 8.12 22.14
CA TYR A 23 -1.85 6.87 22.06
C TYR A 23 -2.02 6.21 20.69
N TRP A 24 -3.25 6.12 20.18
CA TRP A 24 -3.50 5.54 18.86
C TRP A 24 -2.85 6.35 17.74
N SER A 25 -2.90 7.68 17.80
CA SER A 25 -2.24 8.54 16.81
C SER A 25 -0.72 8.38 16.84
N ILE A 26 -0.11 8.35 18.03
CA ILE A 26 1.34 8.15 18.19
C ILE A 26 1.75 6.76 17.71
N ARG A 27 0.97 5.72 18.02
CA ARG A 27 1.22 4.35 17.58
C ARG A 27 1.23 4.26 16.06
N ILE A 28 0.22 4.81 15.39
CA ILE A 28 0.15 4.83 13.91
C ILE A 28 1.34 5.58 13.32
N PHE A 29 1.70 6.74 13.88
CA PHE A 29 2.87 7.48 13.42
C PHE A 29 4.17 6.68 13.58
N HIS A 30 4.33 6.02 14.72
CA HIS A 30 5.50 5.18 14.99
C HIS A 30 5.58 3.98 14.05
N GLU A 31 4.45 3.31 13.77
CA GLU A 31 4.38 2.18 12.83
C GLU A 31 4.73 2.61 11.41
N HIS A 32 4.18 3.73 10.92
CA HIS A 32 4.57 4.30 9.63
C HIS A 32 6.05 4.68 9.58
N TYR A 33 6.56 5.31 10.63
CA TYR A 33 7.97 5.66 10.72
C TYR A 33 8.86 4.41 10.67
N ALA A 34 8.54 3.38 11.47
CA ALA A 34 9.28 2.13 11.51
C ALA A 34 9.25 1.39 10.16
N PHE A 35 8.09 1.33 9.50
CA PHE A 35 7.97 0.77 8.16
C PHE A 35 8.86 1.50 7.16
N ASN A 36 8.76 2.84 7.08
CA ASN A 36 9.59 3.63 6.18
C ASN A 36 11.08 3.48 6.48
N ARG A 37 11.46 3.35 7.76
CA ARG A 37 12.84 3.07 8.16
C ARG A 37 13.34 1.74 7.62
N THR A 38 12.55 0.66 7.72
CA THR A 38 12.91 -0.64 7.16
C THR A 38 13.22 -0.56 5.66
N LEU A 39 12.41 0.19 4.91
CA LEU A 39 12.64 0.39 3.47
C LEU A 39 13.90 1.23 3.20
N GLN A 40 14.09 2.32 3.97
CA GLN A 40 15.27 3.19 3.86
C GLN A 40 16.57 2.46 4.22
N ASP A 41 16.55 1.55 5.18
CA ASP A 41 17.70 0.73 5.55
C ASP A 41 18.10 -0.24 4.42
N LYS A 42 17.17 -0.56 3.50
CA LYS A 42 17.43 -1.26 2.23
C LYS A 42 17.85 -0.33 1.09
N GLY A 43 18.01 0.97 1.37
CA GLY A 43 18.42 1.97 0.38
C GLY A 43 17.30 2.54 -0.47
N VAL A 44 16.03 2.24 -0.14
CA VAL A 44 14.88 2.80 -0.87
C VAL A 44 14.70 4.27 -0.54
N VAL A 45 14.54 5.09 -1.58
CA VAL A 45 14.14 6.49 -1.45
C VAL A 45 12.65 6.58 -1.69
N ILE A 46 11.92 7.17 -0.74
CA ILE A 46 10.46 7.29 -0.78
C ILE A 46 10.09 8.76 -1.01
N SER A 47 9.39 9.03 -2.10
CA SER A 47 9.00 10.37 -2.50
C SER A 47 7.50 10.41 -2.85
N PRO A 48 6.69 11.32 -2.26
CA PRO A 48 5.30 11.49 -2.67
C PRO A 48 5.23 12.13 -4.06
N LEU A 49 4.29 11.66 -4.89
CA LEU A 49 3.98 12.23 -6.20
C LEU A 49 2.67 13.00 -6.13
N TYR A 50 2.73 14.32 -6.26
CA TYR A 50 1.55 15.19 -6.12
C TYR A 50 0.87 15.50 -7.46
N GLU A 51 1.64 15.79 -8.51
CA GLU A 51 1.10 16.32 -9.76
C GLU A 51 0.45 15.24 -10.65
N ASP A 52 0.90 13.98 -10.56
CA ASP A 52 0.46 12.88 -11.44
C ASP A 52 -0.33 11.76 -10.76
N ARG A 53 -0.66 11.89 -9.46
CA ARG A 53 -1.25 10.78 -8.69
C ARG A 53 -2.57 10.25 -9.25
N GLU A 54 -3.47 11.14 -9.70
CA GLU A 54 -4.76 10.74 -10.28
C GLU A 54 -4.57 10.03 -11.61
N HIS A 55 -3.60 10.50 -12.41
CA HIS A 55 -3.25 9.86 -13.67
C HIS A 55 -2.67 8.46 -13.44
N ILE A 56 -1.76 8.31 -12.48
CA ILE A 56 -1.16 7.01 -12.13
C ILE A 56 -2.24 6.02 -11.66
N LYS A 57 -3.15 6.45 -10.78
CA LYS A 57 -4.30 5.63 -10.33
C LYS A 57 -5.18 5.20 -11.50
N ALA A 58 -5.51 6.12 -12.40
CA ALA A 58 -6.29 5.81 -13.60
C ALA A 58 -5.57 4.86 -14.57
N CYS A 59 -4.24 4.98 -14.70
CA CYS A 59 -3.43 4.05 -15.47
C CYS A 59 -3.42 2.64 -14.86
N TRP A 60 -3.35 2.52 -13.53
CA TRP A 60 -3.51 1.25 -12.84
C TRP A 60 -4.90 0.64 -13.12
N ASP A 61 -5.97 1.43 -12.97
CA ASP A 61 -7.34 0.99 -13.28
C ASP A 61 -7.46 0.49 -14.73
N LYS A 62 -6.86 1.22 -15.68
CA LYS A 62 -6.85 0.84 -17.08
C LYS A 62 -6.04 -0.45 -17.31
N ALA A 63 -4.89 -0.61 -16.68
CA ALA A 63 -4.04 -1.77 -16.88
C ALA A 63 -4.71 -3.07 -16.38
N PHE A 64 -5.35 -3.02 -15.21
CA PHE A 64 -5.84 -4.23 -14.53
C PHE A 64 -7.35 -4.44 -14.60
N ALA A 65 -8.16 -3.40 -14.78
CA ALA A 65 -9.63 -3.49 -14.67
C ALA A 65 -10.39 -3.01 -15.92
N HIS A 66 -9.72 -2.69 -17.04
CA HIS A 66 -10.41 -2.19 -18.24
C HIS A 66 -11.32 -3.24 -18.89
N HIS A 67 -11.01 -4.53 -18.75
CA HIS A 67 -11.78 -5.62 -19.35
C HIS A 67 -13.03 -5.99 -18.55
N VAL A 68 -13.16 -5.47 -17.32
CA VAL A 68 -14.30 -5.76 -16.45
C VAL A 68 -15.41 -4.73 -16.69
N PRO A 69 -16.63 -5.16 -17.09
CA PRO A 69 -17.78 -4.27 -17.27
C PRO A 69 -18.18 -3.56 -15.98
N ASP A 70 -18.78 -2.38 -16.09
CA ASP A 70 -19.15 -1.56 -14.94
C ASP A 70 -20.21 -2.25 -14.06
N GLU A 71 -21.12 -3.03 -14.64
CA GLU A 71 -22.13 -3.79 -13.88
C GLU A 71 -21.47 -4.85 -12.98
N ILE A 72 -20.37 -5.46 -13.46
CA ILE A 72 -19.59 -6.41 -12.66
C ILE A 72 -18.80 -5.66 -11.58
N LYS A 73 -18.19 -4.51 -11.91
CA LYS A 73 -17.48 -3.68 -10.93
C LYS A 73 -18.40 -3.26 -9.77
N GLU A 74 -19.63 -2.87 -10.07
CA GLU A 74 -20.63 -2.55 -9.05
C GLU A 74 -20.98 -3.78 -8.20
N ALA A 75 -21.22 -4.93 -8.83
CA ALA A 75 -21.57 -6.18 -8.15
C ALA A 75 -20.47 -6.70 -7.21
N ILE A 76 -19.20 -6.42 -7.50
CA ILE A 76 -18.07 -6.79 -6.65
C ILE A 76 -17.61 -5.65 -5.73
N HIS A 77 -18.34 -4.54 -5.65
CA HIS A 77 -17.96 -3.38 -4.82
C HIS A 77 -16.54 -2.86 -5.11
N TYR A 78 -16.17 -2.79 -6.39
CA TYR A 78 -14.84 -2.36 -6.84
C TYR A 78 -14.48 -0.93 -6.40
N ASP A 79 -15.48 -0.07 -6.24
CA ASP A 79 -15.34 1.29 -5.73
C ASP A 79 -14.87 1.33 -4.27
N GLN A 80 -15.20 0.30 -3.49
CA GLN A 80 -14.76 0.17 -2.10
C GLN A 80 -13.34 -0.38 -2.03
N TYR A 81 -13.07 -1.49 -2.73
CA TYR A 81 -11.76 -2.15 -2.75
C TYR A 81 -11.40 -2.62 -4.15
N LYS A 82 -10.34 -2.05 -4.74
CA LYS A 82 -9.90 -2.43 -6.09
C LYS A 82 -9.42 -3.88 -6.16
N TRP A 83 -8.88 -4.41 -5.05
CA TRP A 83 -8.46 -5.80 -4.95
C TRP A 83 -9.62 -6.80 -5.03
N HIS A 84 -10.88 -6.36 -4.93
CA HIS A 84 -12.04 -7.22 -5.22
C HIS A 84 -12.02 -7.78 -6.64
N LEU A 85 -11.38 -7.09 -7.58
CA LEU A 85 -11.10 -7.63 -8.91
C LEU A 85 -10.47 -9.04 -8.84
N PHE A 86 -9.57 -9.25 -7.88
CA PHE A 86 -8.84 -10.50 -7.72
C PHE A 86 -9.60 -11.50 -6.84
N SER A 87 -10.17 -11.06 -5.71
CA SER A 87 -10.88 -11.96 -4.80
C SER A 87 -12.18 -12.52 -5.40
N TYR A 88 -12.83 -11.78 -6.30
CA TYR A 88 -14.00 -12.24 -7.06
C TYR A 88 -13.62 -12.87 -8.41
N GLU A 89 -12.34 -13.16 -8.65
CA GLU A 89 -11.84 -13.86 -9.84
C GLU A 89 -12.19 -13.17 -11.17
N GLN A 90 -12.32 -11.83 -11.16
CA GLN A 90 -12.60 -11.02 -12.35
C GLN A 90 -11.34 -10.63 -13.13
N ALA A 91 -10.16 -10.86 -12.56
CA ALA A 91 -8.88 -10.83 -13.27
C ALA A 91 -7.96 -11.98 -12.84
N ASP A 92 -7.20 -12.50 -13.81
CA ASP A 92 -6.21 -13.54 -13.58
C ASP A 92 -5.13 -13.03 -12.62
N CYS A 93 -4.84 -13.79 -11.56
CA CYS A 93 -3.80 -13.47 -10.59
C CYS A 93 -3.28 -14.74 -9.89
N LEU A 94 -2.06 -14.61 -9.35
CA LEU A 94 -1.56 -15.48 -8.30
C LEU A 94 -2.06 -14.97 -6.95
N GLN A 95 -2.18 -15.86 -5.97
CA GLN A 95 -2.69 -15.54 -4.64
C GLN A 95 -1.75 -16.09 -3.56
N ALA A 96 -1.85 -15.57 -2.34
CA ALA A 96 -1.13 -16.06 -1.16
C ALA A 96 0.38 -16.27 -1.40
N GLU A 97 0.92 -17.45 -1.12
CA GLU A 97 2.34 -17.75 -1.23
C GLU A 97 2.85 -17.70 -2.68
N GLU A 98 2.02 -18.07 -3.66
CA GLU A 98 2.37 -17.93 -5.07
C GLU A 98 2.52 -16.46 -5.47
N ALA A 99 1.65 -15.58 -4.95
CA ALA A 99 1.79 -14.13 -5.17
C ALA A 99 3.06 -13.57 -4.52
N ARG A 100 3.35 -13.98 -3.28
CA ARG A 100 4.58 -13.60 -2.56
C ARG A 100 5.82 -14.04 -3.32
N ALA A 101 5.87 -15.30 -3.72
CA ALA A 101 7.00 -15.86 -4.46
C ALA A 101 7.20 -15.14 -5.81
N ALA A 102 6.12 -14.83 -6.52
CA ALA A 102 6.20 -14.07 -7.77
C ALA A 102 6.77 -12.66 -7.52
N PHE A 103 6.23 -11.91 -6.56
CA PHE A 103 6.72 -10.58 -6.21
C PHE A 103 8.20 -10.61 -5.83
N ASP A 104 8.63 -11.57 -5.00
CA ASP A 104 10.02 -11.67 -4.53
C ASP A 104 10.99 -11.96 -5.67
N GLN A 105 10.57 -12.77 -6.65
CA GLN A 105 11.38 -13.13 -7.82
C GLN A 105 11.41 -12.04 -8.92
N MET A 106 10.48 -11.09 -8.91
CA MET A 106 10.47 -10.01 -9.90
C MET A 106 11.73 -9.16 -9.83
N VAL A 107 12.29 -8.85 -11.00
CA VAL A 107 13.32 -7.81 -11.12
C VAL A 107 12.64 -6.46 -10.93
N LYS A 108 12.94 -5.80 -9.81
CA LYS A 108 12.33 -4.53 -9.41
C LYS A 108 13.32 -3.39 -9.62
N GLY A 109 12.82 -2.27 -10.13
CA GLY A 109 13.55 -1.01 -10.28
C GLY A 109 12.95 0.05 -9.37
N ASP A 110 12.32 1.06 -9.97
CA ASP A 110 11.48 2.01 -9.26
C ASP A 110 10.03 1.52 -9.27
N LEU A 111 9.33 1.71 -8.15
CA LEU A 111 7.97 1.23 -7.95
C LEU A 111 7.04 2.39 -7.61
N TYR A 112 5.81 2.31 -8.11
CA TYR A 112 4.71 3.10 -7.58
C TYR A 112 4.04 2.34 -6.44
N VAL A 113 3.65 3.09 -5.41
CA VAL A 113 2.93 2.56 -4.24
C VAL A 113 1.74 3.45 -3.93
N MET A 114 0.57 2.84 -3.74
CA MET A 114 -0.64 3.55 -3.31
C MET A 114 -1.43 2.72 -2.30
N TYR A 115 -2.26 3.40 -1.50
CA TYR A 115 -3.21 2.77 -0.59
C TYR A 115 -4.63 2.96 -1.13
N GLN A 116 -5.52 1.97 -0.95
CA GLN A 116 -6.91 2.00 -1.47
C GLN A 116 -7.62 3.33 -1.21
N HIS A 117 -7.56 3.82 0.03
CA HIS A 117 -8.23 5.06 0.47
C HIS A 117 -7.24 6.23 0.67
N GLY A 118 -5.98 6.04 0.27
CA GLY A 118 -4.96 7.08 0.37
C GLY A 118 -5.08 8.07 -0.80
N PRO A 119 -5.01 9.39 -0.57
CA PRO A 119 -5.01 10.36 -1.66
C PRO A 119 -3.71 10.29 -2.47
N ASP A 120 -2.62 9.89 -1.85
CA ASP A 120 -1.28 9.99 -2.42
C ASP A 120 -0.82 8.72 -3.13
N VAL A 121 0.10 8.92 -4.06
CA VAL A 121 0.91 7.88 -4.69
C VAL A 121 2.36 8.19 -4.33
N PHE A 122 3.13 7.17 -4.00
CA PHE A 122 4.56 7.28 -3.69
C PHE A 122 5.39 6.65 -4.79
N LEU A 123 6.53 7.26 -5.08
CA LEU A 123 7.62 6.66 -5.85
C LEU A 123 8.64 6.08 -4.87
N TYR A 124 8.90 4.78 -5.02
CA TYR A 124 9.95 4.06 -4.30
C TYR A 124 11.09 3.83 -5.27
N GLU A 125 12.15 4.62 -5.17
CA GLU A 125 13.33 4.50 -6.02
C GLU A 125 14.31 3.49 -5.40
N HIS A 126 15.05 2.77 -6.26
CA HIS A 126 16.03 1.76 -5.84
C HIS A 126 15.42 0.57 -5.06
N ALA A 127 14.19 0.18 -5.39
CA ALA A 127 13.41 -0.83 -4.67
C ALA A 127 13.71 -2.29 -5.04
N LYS A 128 14.90 -2.57 -5.60
CA LYS A 128 15.28 -3.90 -6.11
C LYS A 128 15.28 -5.01 -5.04
N ASP A 129 15.60 -4.65 -3.79
CA ASP A 129 15.77 -5.58 -2.67
C ASP A 129 14.51 -5.70 -1.78
N LEU A 130 13.40 -5.08 -2.20
CA LEU A 130 12.12 -5.25 -1.52
C LEU A 130 11.56 -6.65 -1.73
N VAL A 131 10.94 -7.18 -0.68
CA VAL A 131 10.30 -8.49 -0.67
C VAL A 131 8.91 -8.37 -0.04
N SER A 132 8.06 -9.35 -0.30
CA SER A 132 6.65 -9.38 0.09
C SER A 132 6.46 -9.17 1.60
N THR A 133 7.35 -9.72 2.42
CA THR A 133 7.32 -9.60 3.89
C THR A 133 7.56 -8.18 4.39
N ASP A 134 8.16 -7.29 3.58
CA ASP A 134 8.31 -5.89 3.97
C ASP A 134 6.97 -5.19 4.12
N PHE A 135 5.92 -5.73 3.49
CA PHE A 135 4.58 -5.17 3.43
C PHE A 135 3.58 -5.86 4.38
N ASP A 136 3.99 -6.85 5.18
CA ASP A 136 3.08 -7.62 6.04
C ASP A 136 2.36 -6.77 7.09
N ALA A 137 2.95 -5.65 7.49
CA ALA A 137 2.35 -4.69 8.42
C ALA A 137 1.43 -3.67 7.72
N GLN A 138 1.34 -3.69 6.38
CA GLN A 138 0.57 -2.75 5.59
C GLN A 138 -0.80 -3.33 5.24
N GLN A 139 -1.75 -2.43 4.98
CA GLN A 139 -3.14 -2.78 4.71
C GLN A 139 -3.61 -2.07 3.44
N ASP A 140 -4.25 -2.83 2.54
CA ASP A 140 -4.79 -2.35 1.26
C ASP A 140 -3.77 -1.54 0.43
N ILE A 141 -2.55 -2.06 0.38
CA ILE A 141 -1.43 -1.46 -0.34
C ILE A 141 -1.25 -2.11 -1.71
N TYR A 142 -1.03 -1.29 -2.71
CA TYR A 142 -0.79 -1.68 -4.10
C TYR A 142 0.62 -1.24 -4.48
N VAL A 143 1.44 -2.18 -4.94
CA VAL A 143 2.83 -1.97 -5.36
C VAL A 143 2.95 -2.43 -6.81
N PHE A 144 3.39 -1.56 -7.71
CA PHE A 144 3.44 -1.84 -9.14
C PHE A 144 4.60 -1.13 -9.82
N ASP A 145 5.00 -1.62 -10.99
CA ASP A 145 6.05 -1.01 -11.81
C ASP A 145 5.55 0.22 -12.58
N ARG A 146 6.51 0.98 -13.13
CA ARG A 146 6.21 2.24 -13.83
C ARG A 146 5.50 2.02 -15.16
N GLU A 147 5.68 0.85 -15.75
CA GLU A 147 5.07 0.42 -17.00
C GLU A 147 3.69 -0.21 -16.80
N PHE A 148 3.24 -0.34 -15.54
CA PHE A 148 1.98 -0.99 -15.16
C PHE A 148 1.90 -2.43 -15.70
N SER A 149 3.03 -3.12 -15.83
CA SER A 149 3.11 -4.49 -16.34
C SER A 149 2.76 -5.52 -15.28
N TRP A 150 2.89 -5.19 -13.99
CA TRP A 150 2.48 -6.05 -12.87
C TRP A 150 2.07 -5.25 -11.64
N THR A 151 1.27 -5.87 -10.78
CA THR A 151 0.90 -5.32 -9.48
C THR A 151 0.93 -6.41 -8.42
N TYR A 152 1.48 -6.09 -7.26
CA TYR A 152 1.36 -6.83 -6.02
C TYR A 152 0.40 -6.08 -5.09
N VAL A 153 -0.52 -6.79 -4.46
CA VAL A 153 -1.54 -6.19 -3.60
C VAL A 153 -1.62 -6.94 -2.29
N HIS A 154 -1.39 -6.24 -1.18
CA HIS A 154 -1.53 -6.79 0.17
C HIS A 154 -2.76 -6.17 0.83
N THR A 155 -3.73 -7.01 1.21
CA THR A 155 -5.03 -6.58 1.71
C THR A 155 -5.01 -6.41 3.24
N HIS A 156 -6.04 -5.78 3.80
CA HIS A 156 -6.28 -5.80 5.24
C HIS A 156 -6.96 -7.10 5.73
N GLU A 157 -7.51 -7.90 4.83
CA GLU A 157 -8.27 -9.11 5.16
C GLU A 157 -7.36 -10.34 5.14
N ALA A 158 -7.14 -10.94 6.32
CA ALA A 158 -6.25 -12.10 6.46
C ALA A 158 -6.64 -13.32 5.60
N MET A 159 -7.88 -13.39 5.11
CA MET A 159 -8.39 -14.47 4.26
C MET A 159 -8.29 -14.15 2.76
N CYS A 160 -7.85 -12.94 2.38
CA CYS A 160 -7.80 -12.48 1.00
C CYS A 160 -6.39 -12.01 0.62
N GLY A 161 -5.85 -12.59 -0.45
CA GLY A 161 -4.54 -12.23 -0.96
C GLY A 161 -3.38 -12.72 -0.09
N PRO A 162 -2.20 -12.09 -0.19
CA PRO A 162 -1.86 -11.07 -1.19
C PRO A 162 -2.06 -11.57 -2.63
N TYR A 163 -2.20 -10.65 -3.56
CA TYR A 163 -2.41 -10.94 -4.98
C TYR A 163 -1.22 -10.47 -5.80
N PHE A 164 -0.89 -11.20 -6.87
CA PHE A 164 0.07 -10.76 -7.87
C PHE A 164 -0.54 -10.95 -9.26
N ALA A 165 -0.65 -9.88 -10.04
CA ALA A 165 -1.23 -9.91 -11.37
C ALA A 165 -0.33 -9.21 -12.37
N THR A 166 -0.33 -9.70 -13.61
CA THR A 166 0.32 -9.06 -14.75
C THR A 166 -0.74 -8.43 -15.64
N SER A 167 -0.51 -7.21 -16.13
CA SER A 167 -1.39 -6.63 -17.13
C SER A 167 -1.16 -7.34 -18.48
N LYS A 168 -2.24 -7.45 -19.28
CA LYS A 168 -2.22 -8.05 -20.61
C LYS A 168 -2.28 -6.98 -21.68
#